data_AF-A0A378C808-F1
#
_entry.id   AF-A0A378C808-F1
#
_cell.length_a   1.000
_cell.length_b   1.000
_cell.length_c   1.000
_cell.angle_alpha   90.00
_cell.angle_beta   90.00
_cell.angle_gamma   90.00
#
_symmetry.space_group_name_H-M   'P 1'
#
loop_
_entity.id
_entity.type
_entity.pdbx_description
1 polymer ?
#
loop_
_entity_poly.entity_id
_entity_poly.type
_entity_poly.pdbx_seq_one_letter_code
_entity_poly.pdbx_strand_id
1 'polypeptide(L)'
;MTIRFYPSRLPGEPLETHEHGVTSIRSWLVANVEGYEDRDVPPLTVEVEGLLIPPGEWAKCVIRPDSDVRLYPVPFGLEAATIAWIGVGISVAAAAYSLFMMSNIDTGGYISSTGRSLDLNPAKANSARLGDAIREVFGRVRIYPDYVVQPVTRFDAADPTKMRVQMLLCLGVGELIYTTGDIRVGSTPASTLPGFNITYFPPGADVSGDERSENWVNSTEVGGTSSGTGLDMAQTSPDADDIIADSMTVSGSSVTFTGLDTDDGDDNDENENALPPSWVTGAVVELKAPANYQITTAAGYSVIASPLLTEIAPVVGMPVTLGFNSVDYDLFIASYTPGQAAVPGTGGSAAKLQASAAPTTYDFSTSSSTFTLTWQGVTYPVSLVANYVSMSGLLAAITEGLTGSGLNAQDNGGTVLITESASPFAGGAITSSSLPAAVFGDAPVYTSGTASTGGSPAVTANVTLAYNSATGTGFSGMPEGGATAFTCSPRE
;
A
#
# COMPACT_ATOMS: atom_id res chain seq x y z
N MET A 1 67.06 2.92 7.33
CA MET A 1 65.85 3.25 6.56
C MET A 1 64.78 2.31 7.02
N THR A 2 63.60 2.89 7.12
CA THR A 2 62.59 2.54 8.10
C THR A 2 61.34 2.02 7.41
N ILE A 3 60.64 1.14 8.10
CA ILE A 3 59.27 0.76 7.77
C ILE A 3 58.36 1.88 8.25
N ARG A 4 57.64 2.51 7.32
CA ARG A 4 56.78 3.66 7.56
C ARG A 4 55.32 3.31 7.39
N PHE A 5 54.52 3.56 8.41
CA PHE A 5 53.08 3.37 8.37
C PHE A 5 52.41 4.69 8.05
N TYR A 6 51.57 4.70 7.03
CA TYR A 6 50.82 5.87 6.63
C TYR A 6 49.33 5.68 6.91
N PRO A 7 48.59 6.75 7.24
CA PRO A 7 47.16 6.66 7.47
C PRO A 7 46.41 6.35 6.16
N SER A 8 46.96 6.77 5.02
CA SER A 8 46.47 6.52 3.67
C SER A 8 47.56 6.80 2.64
N ARG A 9 47.30 6.53 1.36
CA ARG A 9 48.20 6.91 0.25
C ARG A 9 48.15 8.40 -0.11
N LEU A 10 47.42 9.23 0.64
CA LEU A 10 47.45 10.68 0.46
C LEU A 10 48.82 11.24 0.88
N PRO A 11 49.25 12.38 0.29
CA PRO A 11 50.43 13.08 0.76
C PRO A 11 50.30 13.42 2.26
N GLY A 12 51.25 12.95 3.07
CA GLY A 12 51.26 13.15 4.52
C GLY A 12 52.50 12.55 5.17
N GLU A 13 52.69 12.85 6.44
CA GLU A 13 53.74 12.25 7.28
C GLU A 13 53.32 10.84 7.73
N PRO A 14 54.28 9.92 7.97
CA PRO A 14 53.97 8.60 8.51
C PRO A 14 53.45 8.72 9.95
N LEU A 15 52.44 7.91 10.29
CA LEU A 15 51.94 7.73 11.66
C LEU A 15 53.02 7.10 12.55
N GLU A 16 53.73 6.11 12.01
CA GLU A 16 54.76 5.38 12.73
C GLU A 16 55.94 5.08 11.83
N THR A 17 57.13 5.03 12.43
CA THR A 17 58.39 4.76 11.73
C THR A 17 59.21 3.79 12.56
N HIS A 18 59.56 2.65 11.96
CA HIS A 18 60.27 1.57 12.64
C HIS A 18 61.59 1.24 11.93
N GLU A 19 62.67 1.10 12.68
CA GLU A 19 63.95 0.63 12.13
C GLU A 19 63.96 -0.90 11.98
N HIS A 20 64.65 -1.41 10.97
CA HIS A 20 64.77 -2.85 10.75
C HIS A 20 66.14 -3.27 10.21
N GLY A 21 66.54 -4.50 10.54
CA GLY A 21 67.69 -5.19 9.95
C GLY A 21 67.36 -5.82 8.59
N VAL A 22 68.22 -6.71 8.11
CA VAL A 22 67.90 -7.56 6.95
C VAL A 22 66.86 -8.60 7.40
N THR A 23 65.64 -8.51 6.87
CA THR A 23 64.52 -9.40 7.21
C THR A 23 63.55 -9.52 6.04
N SER A 24 62.56 -10.41 6.12
CA SER A 24 61.41 -10.38 5.19
C SER A 24 60.25 -9.60 5.78
N ILE A 25 59.36 -9.07 4.93
CA ILE A 25 58.17 -8.31 5.35
C ILE A 25 57.35 -9.12 6.38
N ARG A 26 57.09 -10.41 6.08
CA ARG A 26 56.37 -11.30 7.00
C ARG A 26 57.08 -11.48 8.32
N SER A 27 58.39 -11.76 8.31
CA SER A 27 59.16 -11.99 9.54
C SER A 27 59.17 -10.76 10.44
N TRP A 28 59.20 -9.56 9.83
CA TRP A 28 59.08 -8.31 10.58
C TRP A 28 57.69 -8.14 11.18
N LEU A 29 56.61 -8.41 10.43
CA LEU A 29 55.23 -8.32 10.92
C LEU A 29 54.97 -9.29 12.08
N VAL A 30 55.38 -10.55 11.95
CA VAL A 30 55.25 -11.56 13.03
C VAL A 30 55.94 -11.13 14.32
N ALA A 31 57.09 -10.44 14.20
CA ALA A 31 57.87 -10.03 15.37
C ALA A 31 57.34 -8.76 16.05
N ASN A 32 56.66 -7.87 15.31
CA ASN A 32 56.30 -6.53 15.79
C ASN A 32 54.80 -6.28 15.89
N VAL A 33 53.95 -7.13 15.31
CA VAL A 33 52.49 -6.99 15.32
C VAL A 33 51.89 -8.11 16.16
N GLU A 34 51.32 -7.75 17.32
CA GLU A 34 50.64 -8.69 18.20
C GLU A 34 49.41 -9.29 17.51
N GLY A 35 49.27 -10.62 17.56
CA GLY A 35 48.17 -11.33 16.90
C GLY A 35 48.26 -11.36 15.37
N TYR A 36 49.45 -11.15 14.78
CA TYR A 36 49.63 -11.29 13.34
C TYR A 36 49.36 -12.73 12.88
N GLU A 37 48.48 -12.86 11.89
CA GLU A 37 48.17 -14.10 11.19
C GLU A 37 48.32 -13.90 9.68
N ASP A 38 48.77 -14.94 8.97
CA ASP A 38 48.80 -14.91 7.52
C ASP A 38 47.36 -15.00 6.99
N ARG A 39 46.92 -13.98 6.24
CA ARG A 39 45.59 -13.90 5.63
C ARG A 39 45.74 -13.81 4.11
N ASP A 40 44.84 -14.45 3.38
CA ASP A 40 44.79 -14.34 1.91
C ASP A 40 44.54 -12.89 1.47
N VAL A 41 43.76 -12.14 2.27
CA VAL A 41 43.49 -10.71 2.09
C VAL A 41 43.87 -9.99 3.38
N PRO A 42 45.14 -9.58 3.54
CA PRO A 42 45.56 -8.85 4.72
C PRO A 42 44.95 -7.44 4.72
N PRO A 43 44.61 -6.88 5.89
CA PRO A 43 44.02 -5.54 6.02
C PRO A 43 45.04 -4.41 5.79
N LEU A 44 46.16 -4.70 5.12
CA LEU A 44 47.23 -3.76 4.84
C LEU A 44 47.89 -4.08 3.50
N THR A 45 48.46 -3.06 2.87
CA THR A 45 49.26 -3.19 1.65
C THR A 45 50.68 -2.67 1.87
N VAL A 46 51.65 -3.31 1.24
CA VAL A 46 53.08 -3.02 1.42
C VAL A 46 53.69 -2.60 0.08
N GLU A 47 54.36 -1.46 0.08
CA GLU A 47 55.20 -0.99 -1.03
C GLU A 47 56.67 -1.01 -0.61
N VAL A 48 57.53 -1.55 -1.46
CA VAL A 48 58.99 -1.52 -1.28
C VAL A 48 59.59 -0.79 -2.48
N GLU A 49 60.32 0.29 -2.25
CA GLU A 49 60.86 1.17 -3.31
C GLU A 49 59.79 1.67 -4.28
N GLY A 50 58.58 1.91 -3.77
CA GLY A 50 57.42 2.33 -4.57
C GLY A 50 56.78 1.22 -5.40
N LEU A 51 57.24 -0.04 -5.28
CA LEU A 51 56.63 -1.21 -5.91
C LEU A 51 55.74 -1.96 -4.94
N LEU A 52 54.51 -2.24 -5.37
CA LEU A 52 53.54 -3.01 -4.59
C LEU A 52 53.97 -4.48 -4.46
N ILE A 53 54.09 -4.99 -3.24
CA ILE A 53 54.40 -6.40 -3.00
C ILE A 53 53.11 -7.15 -2.65
N PRO A 54 52.71 -8.16 -3.45
CA PRO A 54 51.50 -8.93 -3.16
C PRO A 54 51.66 -9.76 -1.88
N PRO A 55 50.57 -9.99 -1.10
CA PRO A 55 50.61 -10.71 0.17
C PRO A 55 51.35 -12.06 0.13
N GLY A 56 51.13 -12.85 -0.92
CA GLY A 56 51.79 -14.15 -1.11
C GLY A 56 53.31 -14.09 -1.27
N GLU A 57 53.88 -12.91 -1.51
CA GLU A 57 55.32 -12.70 -1.65
C GLU A 57 55.98 -12.09 -0.40
N TRP A 58 55.23 -11.70 0.63
CA TRP A 58 55.78 -11.06 1.84
C TRP A 58 56.78 -11.94 2.59
N ALA A 59 56.63 -13.26 2.50
CA ALA A 59 57.58 -14.21 3.07
C ALA A 59 58.92 -14.26 2.31
N LYS A 60 58.90 -14.02 0.99
CA LYS A 60 60.04 -14.16 0.08
C LYS A 60 60.74 -12.83 -0.22
N CYS A 61 60.02 -11.71 -0.09
CA CYS A 61 60.56 -10.38 -0.28
C CYS A 61 61.45 -9.99 0.92
N VAL A 62 62.76 -9.97 0.69
CA VAL A 62 63.75 -9.57 1.70
C VAL A 62 63.99 -8.08 1.59
N ILE A 63 63.70 -7.36 2.67
CA ILE A 63 63.98 -5.93 2.83
C ILE A 63 65.31 -5.74 3.56
N ARG A 64 66.04 -4.69 3.17
CA ARG A 64 67.35 -4.34 3.75
C ARG A 64 67.24 -3.02 4.52
N PRO A 65 68.19 -2.71 5.42
CA PRO A 65 68.15 -1.48 6.20
C PRO A 65 68.16 -0.19 5.36
N ASP A 66 68.47 -0.26 4.07
CA ASP A 66 68.42 0.85 3.11
C ASP A 66 67.15 0.86 2.25
N SER A 67 66.22 -0.08 2.47
CA SER A 67 64.96 -0.16 1.72
C SER A 67 63.92 0.86 2.22
N ASP A 68 63.24 1.55 1.30
CA ASP A 68 62.03 2.32 1.57
C ASP A 68 60.81 1.40 1.60
N VAL A 69 60.29 1.12 2.79
CA VAL A 69 59.12 0.26 2.98
C VAL A 69 57.96 1.09 3.53
N ARG A 70 56.82 1.08 2.82
CA ARG A 70 55.62 1.85 3.17
C ARG A 70 54.42 0.94 3.32
N LEU A 71 53.72 1.08 4.44
CA LEU A 71 52.52 0.31 4.76
C LEU A 71 51.30 1.23 4.80
N TYR A 72 50.20 0.76 4.22
CA TYR A 72 48.92 1.48 4.22
C TYR A 72 47.78 0.54 4.63
N PRO A 73 46.82 0.98 5.45
CA PRO A 73 45.64 0.18 5.79
C PRO A 73 44.71 0.00 4.59
N VAL A 74 44.06 -1.16 4.50
CA VAL A 74 43.04 -1.47 3.50
C VAL A 74 41.69 -1.66 4.20
N PRO A 75 40.64 -0.91 3.83
CA PRO A 75 39.31 -1.10 4.42
C PRO A 75 38.72 -2.47 4.04
N PHE A 76 38.09 -3.13 5.02
CA PHE A 76 37.44 -4.44 4.85
C PHE A 76 36.04 -4.27 4.23
N GLY A 77 35.63 -5.17 3.31
CA GLY A 77 34.28 -5.15 2.68
C GLY A 77 34.23 -5.16 1.15
N LEU A 78 35.34 -5.47 0.47
CA LEU A 78 35.38 -5.64 -0.98
C LEU A 78 35.32 -7.12 -1.34
N GLU A 79 34.34 -7.51 -2.15
CA GLU A 79 34.23 -8.85 -2.71
C GLU A 79 35.55 -9.27 -3.38
N ALA A 80 35.92 -10.55 -3.25
CA ALA A 80 37.19 -11.12 -3.70
C ALA A 80 37.54 -10.82 -5.19
N ALA A 81 36.57 -10.39 -6.00
CA ALA A 81 36.75 -10.01 -7.39
C ALA A 81 37.43 -8.63 -7.61
N THR A 82 37.47 -7.73 -6.61
CA THR A 82 38.04 -6.37 -6.77
C THR A 82 39.55 -6.31 -6.47
N ILE A 83 40.11 -7.32 -5.83
CA ILE A 83 41.54 -7.35 -5.43
C ILE A 83 42.47 -7.50 -6.66
N ALA A 84 41.98 -8.08 -7.76
CA ALA A 84 42.76 -8.32 -8.97
C ALA A 84 43.14 -7.05 -9.77
N TRP A 85 42.47 -5.91 -9.54
CA TRP A 85 42.65 -4.68 -10.33
C TRP A 85 43.58 -3.63 -9.70
N ILE A 86 44.19 -3.90 -8.54
CA ILE A 86 45.20 -3.02 -7.92
C ILE A 86 46.56 -3.08 -8.70
N GLY A 87 46.64 -3.90 -9.75
CA GLY A 87 47.83 -4.11 -10.57
C GLY A 87 48.18 -3.02 -11.60
N VAL A 88 47.37 -1.98 -11.79
CA VAL A 88 47.71 -0.88 -12.72
C VAL A 88 47.37 0.45 -12.08
N GLY A 89 48.40 1.29 -11.94
CA GLY A 89 48.32 2.56 -11.24
C GLY A 89 47.21 3.48 -11.75
N ILE A 90 46.47 4.07 -10.81
CA ILE A 90 46.27 5.53 -10.67
C ILE A 90 45.64 5.79 -9.29
N SER A 91 46.16 6.84 -8.66
CA SER A 91 46.22 7.20 -7.25
C SER A 91 45.06 8.06 -6.72
N VAL A 92 43.78 7.73 -6.95
CA VAL A 92 42.68 8.65 -6.53
C VAL A 92 41.47 7.99 -5.86
N ALA A 93 41.24 6.67 -6.00
CA ALA A 93 39.97 6.09 -5.54
C ALA A 93 39.85 5.92 -4.00
N ALA A 94 40.93 5.60 -3.28
CA ALA A 94 40.82 5.23 -1.86
C ALA A 94 40.55 6.41 -0.90
N ALA A 95 41.05 7.61 -1.22
CA ALA A 95 40.94 8.79 -0.36
C ALA A 95 39.58 9.50 -0.48
N ALA A 96 39.08 9.65 -1.71
CA ALA A 96 37.73 10.18 -1.92
C ALA A 96 36.69 9.25 -1.30
N TYR A 97 36.91 7.93 -1.38
CA TYR A 97 35.96 6.95 -0.87
C TYR A 97 36.04 6.76 0.66
N SER A 98 37.18 7.00 1.31
CA SER A 98 37.23 7.00 2.79
C SER A 98 36.59 8.25 3.39
N LEU A 99 36.68 9.42 2.74
CA LEU A 99 35.86 10.58 3.08
C LEU A 99 34.36 10.34 2.80
N PHE A 100 34.04 9.68 1.68
CA PHE A 100 32.67 9.37 1.28
C PHE A 100 32.03 8.24 2.12
N MET A 101 32.81 7.25 2.57
CA MET A 101 32.37 6.23 3.54
C MET A 101 32.40 6.76 4.97
N MET A 102 33.31 7.67 5.36
CA MET A 102 33.24 8.38 6.66
C MET A 102 31.95 9.19 6.80
N SER A 103 31.46 9.79 5.70
CA SER A 103 30.13 10.42 5.69
C SER A 103 28.96 9.44 5.68
N ASN A 104 29.19 8.16 5.38
CA ASN A 104 28.18 7.11 5.28
C ASN A 104 28.31 6.01 6.35
N ILE A 105 29.20 6.17 7.35
CA ILE A 105 29.10 5.39 8.58
C ILE A 105 27.85 5.90 9.29
N ASP A 106 26.85 5.02 9.37
CA ASP A 106 25.61 5.27 10.07
C ASP A 106 25.95 5.74 11.49
N THR A 107 25.73 7.03 11.74
CA THR A 107 25.94 7.63 13.05
C THR A 107 24.75 7.20 13.87
N GLY A 108 24.79 5.96 14.37
CA GLY A 108 23.73 5.21 15.06
C GLY A 108 22.86 6.06 15.98
N GLY A 109 21.90 6.73 15.35
CA GLY A 109 21.02 7.72 15.93
C GLY A 109 19.82 7.77 15.02
N TYR A 110 18.71 7.21 15.48
CA TYR A 110 17.45 7.17 14.74
C TYR A 110 17.09 8.56 14.19
N ILE A 111 17.42 8.80 12.92
CA ILE A 111 16.78 9.81 12.10
C ILE A 111 16.49 9.15 10.75
N SER A 112 15.59 8.17 10.76
CA SER A 112 14.86 7.81 9.54
C SER A 112 13.94 8.98 9.19
N SER A 113 14.10 9.51 7.98
CA SER A 113 13.45 10.74 7.50
C SER A 113 12.05 10.49 6.93
N THR A 114 11.22 9.72 7.63
CA THR A 114 9.79 9.56 7.32
C THR A 114 8.99 9.49 8.61
N GLY A 115 8.43 10.64 9.01
CA GLY A 115 7.68 10.83 10.25
C GLY A 115 8.57 11.31 11.40
N ARG A 116 8.15 12.37 12.09
CA ARG A 116 8.78 12.74 13.37
C ARG A 116 8.55 11.57 14.33
N SER A 117 9.55 10.71 14.52
CA SER A 117 9.56 9.79 15.64
C SER A 117 9.36 10.62 16.91
N LEU A 118 8.57 10.09 17.84
CA LEU A 118 8.40 10.69 19.15
C LEU A 118 9.80 10.73 19.77
N ASP A 119 10.41 11.92 19.87
CA ASP A 119 11.75 12.12 20.43
C ASP A 119 11.70 11.83 21.94
N LEU A 120 11.72 10.55 22.26
CA LEU A 120 11.57 9.99 23.61
C LEU A 120 12.88 10.08 24.41
N ASN A 121 13.93 10.70 23.86
CA ASN A 121 15.20 10.85 24.53
C ASN A 121 15.40 12.28 25.07
N PRO A 122 15.14 12.53 26.38
CA PRO A 122 15.27 13.86 26.95
C PRO A 122 16.72 14.35 27.09
N ALA A 123 17.72 13.48 26.90
CA ALA A 123 19.13 13.83 27.08
C ALA A 123 19.95 13.52 25.82
N LYS A 124 20.67 14.53 25.31
CA LYS A 124 21.53 14.40 24.14
C LYS A 124 22.96 14.79 24.48
N ALA A 125 23.91 14.03 23.96
CA ALA A 125 25.33 14.32 23.97
C ALA A 125 25.84 14.47 22.52
N ASN A 126 27.09 14.89 22.36
CA ASN A 126 27.71 15.00 21.03
C ASN A 126 28.01 13.62 20.47
N SER A 127 27.89 13.45 19.16
CA SER A 127 28.48 12.28 18.49
C SER A 127 29.99 12.41 18.51
N ALA A 128 30.69 11.36 18.96
CA ALA A 128 32.13 11.28 18.78
C ALA A 128 32.46 11.32 17.27
N ARG A 129 33.44 12.14 16.91
CA ARG A 129 33.91 12.27 15.53
C ARG A 129 35.17 11.46 15.39
N LEU A 130 35.15 10.47 14.48
CA LEU A 130 36.28 9.58 14.27
C LEU A 130 37.45 10.36 13.65
N GLY A 131 38.57 10.45 14.39
CA GLY A 131 39.78 11.16 13.96
C GLY A 131 39.93 12.60 14.48
N ASP A 132 38.92 13.16 15.15
CA ASP A 132 39.05 14.47 15.80
C ASP A 132 39.79 14.35 17.15
N ALA A 133 40.44 15.43 17.56
CA ALA A 133 41.14 15.49 18.84
C ALA A 133 40.16 15.34 20.03
N ILE A 134 40.49 14.46 20.98
CA ILE A 134 39.79 14.38 22.26
C ILE A 134 40.13 15.61 23.08
N ARG A 135 39.13 16.24 23.69
CA ARG A 135 39.32 17.49 24.44
C ARG A 135 40.20 17.29 25.69
N GLU A 136 41.18 18.17 25.85
CA GLU A 136 41.96 18.35 27.07
C GLU A 136 41.63 19.73 27.66
N VAL A 137 41.17 19.76 28.91
CA VAL A 137 40.57 20.96 29.50
C VAL A 137 41.55 21.62 30.48
N PHE A 138 41.87 22.88 30.22
CA PHE A 138 42.58 23.74 31.16
C PHE A 138 41.60 24.76 31.78
N GLY A 139 41.37 24.65 33.09
CA GLY A 139 40.48 25.55 33.85
C GLY A 139 39.01 25.11 33.89
N ARG A 140 38.08 26.04 34.15
CA ARG A 140 36.64 25.76 34.25
C ARG A 140 35.92 26.14 32.96
N VAL A 141 35.49 25.13 32.21
CA VAL A 141 34.74 25.30 30.96
C VAL A 141 33.44 24.50 30.98
N ARG A 142 32.43 24.97 30.24
CA ARG A 142 31.21 24.19 30.01
C ARG A 142 31.50 23.11 28.96
N ILE A 143 31.24 21.85 29.31
CA ILE A 143 31.47 20.70 28.44
C ILE A 143 30.13 20.13 28.01
N TYR A 144 30.00 19.83 26.72
CA TYR A 144 28.97 18.94 26.20
C TYR A 144 29.65 17.59 25.95
N PRO A 145 29.35 16.55 26.75
CA PRO A 145 30.04 15.27 26.65
C PRO A 145 29.89 14.63 25.27
N ASP A 146 30.80 13.73 24.88
CA ASP A 146 30.66 12.92 23.66
C ASP A 146 30.17 11.52 24.02
N TYR A 147 29.33 10.92 23.19
CA TYR A 147 28.98 9.50 23.31
C TYR A 147 30.19 8.61 23.06
N VAL A 148 30.44 7.67 23.98
CA VAL A 148 31.46 6.61 23.79
C VAL A 148 30.86 5.45 22.99
N VAL A 149 29.62 5.09 23.31
CA VAL A 149 28.79 4.11 22.60
C VAL A 149 27.40 4.70 22.38
N GLN A 150 26.59 4.10 21.50
CA GLN A 150 25.24 4.58 21.23
C GLN A 150 24.37 4.56 22.52
N PRO A 151 23.53 5.57 22.76
CA PRO A 151 22.63 5.57 23.90
C PRO A 151 21.53 4.52 23.72
N VAL A 152 21.23 3.77 24.79
CA VAL A 152 20.21 2.73 24.79
C VAL A 152 19.00 3.20 25.59
N THR A 153 17.81 3.06 25.02
CA THR A 153 16.55 3.36 25.73
C THR A 153 15.70 2.11 25.84
N ARG A 154 15.27 1.77 27.06
CA ARG A 154 14.49 0.55 27.34
C ARG A 154 13.42 0.81 28.39
N PHE A 155 12.33 0.05 28.32
CA PHE A 155 11.36 -0.03 29.42
C PHE A 155 11.95 -0.86 30.57
N ASP A 156 11.59 -0.51 31.80
CA ASP A 156 11.94 -1.31 32.98
C ASP A 156 11.18 -2.64 32.91
N ALA A 157 11.91 -3.76 32.99
CA ALA A 157 11.34 -5.09 32.88
C ALA A 157 10.30 -5.40 33.97
N ALA A 158 10.41 -4.77 35.14
CA ALA A 158 9.47 -4.94 36.24
C ALA A 158 8.31 -3.91 36.22
N ASP A 159 8.47 -2.82 35.47
CA ASP A 159 7.47 -1.76 35.36
C ASP A 159 7.50 -1.12 33.96
N PRO A 160 6.68 -1.62 33.02
CA PRO A 160 6.70 -1.15 31.63
C PRO A 160 6.19 0.29 31.47
N THR A 161 5.73 0.94 32.54
CA THR A 161 5.41 2.38 32.52
C THR A 161 6.65 3.27 32.69
N LYS A 162 7.78 2.70 33.11
CA LYS A 162 9.05 3.41 33.30
C LYS A 162 9.99 3.16 32.13
N MET A 163 10.31 4.21 31.39
CA MET A 163 11.33 4.20 30.34
C MET A 163 12.64 4.78 30.89
N ARG A 164 13.77 4.11 30.64
CA ARG A 164 15.11 4.55 31.05
C ARG A 164 16.02 4.72 29.85
N VAL A 165 16.72 5.85 29.80
CA VAL A 165 17.82 6.11 28.86
C VAL A 165 19.14 5.89 29.57
N GLN A 166 20.03 5.12 28.94
CA GLN A 166 21.36 4.79 29.42
C GLN A 166 22.40 5.33 28.45
N MET A 167 23.45 5.97 28.99
CA MET A 167 24.48 6.65 28.20
C MET A 167 25.84 6.43 28.85
N LEU A 168 26.86 6.19 28.03
CA LEU A 168 28.26 6.28 28.42
C LEU A 168 28.91 7.45 27.70
N LEU A 169 29.49 8.38 28.47
CA LEU A 169 29.90 9.69 28.01
C LEU A 169 31.37 9.97 28.31
N CYS A 170 32.10 10.48 27.31
CA CYS A 170 33.46 10.99 27.45
C CYS A 170 33.44 12.49 27.73
N LEU A 171 34.04 12.89 28.86
CA LEU A 171 34.17 14.29 29.23
C LEU A 171 35.46 14.91 28.68
N GLY A 172 36.55 14.16 28.58
CA GLY A 172 37.84 14.62 28.07
C GLY A 172 39.00 13.72 28.51
N VAL A 173 40.22 14.12 28.19
CA VAL A 173 41.45 13.45 28.63
C VAL A 173 41.82 13.89 30.04
N GLY A 174 42.23 12.93 30.88
CA GLY A 174 42.70 13.18 32.24
C GLY A 174 41.59 13.24 33.30
N GLU A 175 41.94 13.69 34.50
CA GLU A 175 41.01 13.81 35.61
C GLU A 175 40.30 15.17 35.58
N LEU A 176 38.97 15.14 35.59
CA LEU A 176 38.13 16.33 35.61
C LEU A 176 37.43 16.43 36.96
N ILE A 177 37.57 17.57 37.62
CA ILE A 177 36.92 17.84 38.90
C ILE A 177 35.59 18.54 38.63
N TYR A 178 34.49 17.90 39.01
CA TYR A 178 33.14 18.46 38.92
C TYR A 178 32.26 17.92 40.05
N THR A 179 31.20 18.65 40.37
CA THR A 179 30.20 18.24 41.38
C THR A 179 28.88 17.90 40.70
N THR A 180 28.00 17.17 41.39
CA THR A 180 26.63 16.90 40.88
C THR A 180 25.86 18.18 40.56
N GLY A 181 26.17 19.30 41.24
CA GLY A 181 25.56 20.61 40.97
C GLY A 181 26.02 21.26 39.66
N ASP A 182 27.16 20.83 39.10
CA ASP A 182 27.65 21.30 37.80
C ASP A 182 26.96 20.61 36.62
N ILE A 183 26.26 19.49 36.88
CA ILE A 183 25.63 18.65 35.85
C ILE A 183 24.22 19.17 35.53
N ARG A 184 23.91 19.27 34.24
CA ARG A 184 22.59 19.67 33.74
C ARG A 184 22.15 18.78 32.58
N VAL A 185 20.86 18.43 32.55
CA VAL A 185 20.20 17.87 31.37
C VAL A 185 19.39 18.98 30.72
N GLY A 186 19.79 19.39 29.51
CA GLY A 186 19.31 20.63 28.91
C GLY A 186 19.70 21.84 29.76
N SER A 187 18.70 22.53 30.35
CA SER A 187 18.93 23.63 31.29
C SER A 187 18.67 23.26 32.75
N THR A 188 18.21 22.03 33.02
CA THR A 188 17.74 21.57 34.32
C THR A 188 18.88 20.95 35.14
N PRO A 189 19.16 21.40 36.38
CA PRO A 189 20.18 20.78 37.24
C PRO A 189 19.87 19.31 37.56
N ALA A 190 20.89 18.46 37.54
CA ALA A 190 20.76 17.03 37.83
C ALA A 190 20.11 16.73 39.19
N SER A 191 20.38 17.55 40.20
CA SER A 191 19.80 17.43 41.54
C SER A 191 18.28 17.59 41.60
N THR A 192 17.66 18.17 40.57
CA THR A 192 16.21 18.40 40.50
C THR A 192 15.48 17.35 39.69
N LEU A 193 16.19 16.41 39.06
CA LEU A 193 15.63 15.39 38.18
C LEU A 193 15.39 14.08 38.96
N PRO A 194 14.14 13.68 39.22
CA PRO A 194 13.85 12.40 39.85
C PRO A 194 14.26 11.26 38.92
N GLY A 195 15.00 10.28 39.44
CA GLY A 195 15.50 9.14 38.67
C GLY A 195 16.82 9.36 37.91
N PHE A 196 17.43 10.56 38.00
CA PHE A 196 18.77 10.79 37.47
C PHE A 196 19.83 10.08 38.32
N ASN A 197 20.71 9.32 37.68
CA ASN A 197 21.84 8.66 38.32
C ASN A 197 23.09 8.77 37.42
N ILE A 198 24.26 8.97 38.03
CA ILE A 198 25.55 9.06 37.36
C ILE A 198 26.60 8.24 38.10
N THR A 199 27.44 7.56 37.33
CA THR A 199 28.66 6.88 37.81
C THR A 199 29.85 7.57 37.17
N TYR A 200 30.86 7.94 37.96
CA TYR A 200 32.12 8.48 37.43
C TYR A 200 33.15 7.37 37.26
N PHE A 201 33.74 7.30 36.08
CA PHE A 201 34.84 6.40 35.76
C PHE A 201 36.13 7.21 35.60
N PRO A 202 37.12 7.09 36.52
CA PRO A 202 38.40 7.76 36.37
C PRO A 202 39.22 7.18 35.21
N PRO A 203 40.24 7.91 34.72
CA PRO A 203 41.14 7.39 33.69
C PRO A 203 41.73 6.01 34.08
N GLY A 204 41.60 5.03 33.19
CA GLY A 204 42.07 3.66 33.41
C GLY A 204 41.11 2.74 34.19
N ALA A 205 39.92 3.22 34.58
CA ALA A 205 38.89 2.36 35.18
C ALA A 205 38.34 1.34 34.18
N ASP A 206 38.13 0.11 34.66
CA ASP A 206 37.42 -0.92 33.91
C ASP A 206 35.92 -0.63 33.90
N VAL A 207 35.34 -0.58 32.70
CA VAL A 207 33.91 -0.33 32.47
C VAL A 207 33.17 -1.57 31.97
N SER A 208 33.86 -2.68 31.73
CA SER A 208 33.30 -3.88 31.07
C SER A 208 32.11 -4.52 31.81
N GLY A 209 31.97 -4.27 33.12
CA GLY A 209 30.84 -4.75 33.93
C GLY A 209 29.65 -3.80 34.01
N ASP A 210 29.72 -2.60 33.42
CA ASP A 210 28.60 -1.65 33.38
C ASP A 210 27.86 -1.79 32.05
N GLU A 211 26.57 -2.08 32.11
CA GLU A 211 25.68 -2.23 30.95
C GLU A 211 25.67 -1.01 30.01
N ARG A 212 26.01 0.19 30.52
CA ARG A 212 26.11 1.41 29.70
C ARG A 212 27.30 1.38 28.76
N SER A 213 28.29 0.52 29.02
CA SER A 213 29.49 0.36 28.19
C SER A 213 29.29 -0.61 27.02
N GLU A 214 28.19 -1.37 27.04
CA GLU A 214 27.87 -2.31 25.98
C GLU A 214 27.55 -1.54 24.69
N ASN A 215 28.30 -1.83 23.62
CA ASN A 215 27.98 -1.31 22.30
C ASN A 215 26.93 -2.19 21.65
N TRP A 216 25.67 -1.82 21.82
CA TRP A 216 24.57 -2.42 21.08
C TRP A 216 24.70 -2.00 19.61
N VAL A 217 24.60 -2.96 18.68
CA VAL A 217 24.54 -2.64 17.25
C VAL A 217 23.17 -3.07 16.80
N ASN A 218 22.33 -2.10 16.44
CA ASN A 218 21.01 -2.42 15.91
C ASN A 218 21.20 -2.90 14.47
N SER A 219 20.68 -4.09 14.17
CA SER A 219 20.72 -4.61 12.80
C SER A 219 19.79 -3.77 11.94
N THR A 220 20.34 -3.05 10.95
CA THR A 220 19.53 -2.26 10.00
C THR A 220 18.67 -3.15 9.09
N GLU A 221 19.02 -4.44 8.99
CA GLU A 221 18.28 -5.45 8.23
C GLU A 221 17.05 -6.01 8.99
N VAL A 222 16.93 -5.69 10.29
CA VAL A 222 15.85 -6.20 11.14
C VAL A 222 15.22 -5.03 11.89
N GLY A 223 14.22 -4.43 11.27
CA GLY A 223 13.39 -3.38 11.84
C GLY A 223 11.94 -3.59 11.45
N GLY A 224 11.00 -3.21 12.33
CA GLY A 224 9.56 -3.28 12.07
C GLY A 224 9.11 -2.22 11.05
N THR A 225 9.62 -2.29 9.82
CA THR A 225 9.20 -1.44 8.73
C THR A 225 8.61 -2.32 7.63
N SER A 226 7.31 -2.12 7.38
CA SER A 226 6.53 -2.76 6.30
C SER A 226 6.93 -2.32 4.89
N SER A 227 8.15 -1.83 4.70
CA SER A 227 8.63 -1.25 3.44
C SER A 227 9.97 -1.88 3.06
N GLY A 228 9.91 -3.18 2.77
CA GLY A 228 10.70 -3.87 1.75
C GLY A 228 12.22 -3.79 1.88
N THR A 229 12.78 -4.71 2.67
CA THR A 229 14.02 -5.49 2.43
C THR A 229 14.59 -6.13 3.72
N GLY A 230 13.95 -5.93 4.88
CA GLY A 230 14.26 -6.63 6.13
C GLY A 230 13.30 -7.80 6.42
N LEU A 231 13.74 -8.75 7.26
CA LEU A 231 12.88 -9.79 7.83
C LEU A 231 11.74 -9.14 8.62
N ASP A 232 10.50 -9.45 8.23
CA ASP A 232 9.29 -8.92 8.84
C ASP A 232 9.15 -9.44 10.29
N MET A 233 9.30 -8.52 11.24
CA MET A 233 9.07 -8.76 12.66
C MET A 233 7.81 -8.06 13.16
N ALA A 234 6.99 -7.49 12.26
CA ALA A 234 5.71 -6.86 12.62
C ALA A 234 4.59 -7.89 12.89
N GLN A 235 4.87 -9.18 12.75
CA GLN A 235 4.07 -10.25 13.35
C GLN A 235 4.95 -11.05 14.33
N THR A 236 5.15 -10.54 15.55
CA THR A 236 5.06 -11.47 16.69
C THR A 236 3.67 -12.08 16.57
N SER A 237 3.62 -13.38 16.30
CA SER A 237 2.43 -14.23 16.12
C SER A 237 1.12 -13.53 16.47
N PRO A 238 0.09 -13.51 15.58
CA PRO A 238 -1.23 -13.19 16.08
C PRO A 238 -1.50 -14.14 17.26
N ASP A 239 -2.00 -13.61 18.39
CA ASP A 239 -2.55 -14.40 19.50
C ASP A 239 -3.84 -15.14 19.06
N ALA A 240 -4.12 -15.21 17.76
CA ALA A 240 -5.27 -15.85 17.17
C ALA A 240 -4.80 -17.16 16.53
N ASP A 241 -5.43 -18.26 16.92
CA ASP A 241 -5.32 -19.53 16.22
C ASP A 241 -5.78 -19.31 14.77
N ASP A 242 -4.85 -19.35 13.82
CA ASP A 242 -5.14 -19.19 12.40
C ASP A 242 -5.66 -20.52 11.83
N ILE A 243 -6.63 -20.45 10.92
CA ILE A 243 -7.21 -21.64 10.28
C ILE A 243 -6.65 -21.76 8.88
N ILE A 244 -5.95 -22.85 8.62
CA ILE A 244 -5.52 -23.21 7.27
C ILE A 244 -6.66 -24.01 6.62
N ALA A 245 -7.50 -23.34 5.84
CA ALA A 245 -8.56 -23.95 5.04
C ALA A 245 -8.41 -23.55 3.57
N ASP A 246 -8.80 -24.43 2.64
CA ASP A 246 -8.80 -24.11 1.21
C ASP A 246 -9.79 -22.98 0.89
N SER A 247 -10.89 -22.92 1.62
CA SER A 247 -11.85 -21.80 1.54
C SER A 247 -12.74 -21.71 2.78
N MET A 248 -13.26 -20.51 3.02
CA MET A 248 -14.29 -20.23 4.03
C MET A 248 -15.52 -19.67 3.34
N THR A 249 -16.69 -20.24 3.63
CA THR A 249 -18.00 -19.74 3.17
C THR A 249 -18.82 -19.32 4.38
N VAL A 250 -19.34 -18.09 4.36
CA VAL A 250 -20.28 -17.58 5.36
C VAL A 250 -21.67 -17.56 4.74
N SER A 251 -22.64 -18.14 5.44
CA SER A 251 -24.04 -18.15 5.03
C SER A 251 -24.93 -17.97 6.26
N GLY A 252 -25.39 -16.73 6.47
CA GLY A 252 -26.15 -16.36 7.66
C GLY A 252 -25.34 -16.59 8.94
N SER A 253 -25.87 -17.41 9.85
CA SER A 253 -25.20 -17.76 11.11
C SER A 253 -24.23 -18.96 10.98
N SER A 254 -24.08 -19.51 9.78
CA SER A 254 -23.25 -20.70 9.55
C SER A 254 -21.97 -20.31 8.82
N VAL A 255 -20.85 -20.78 9.34
CA VAL A 255 -19.54 -20.69 8.70
C VAL A 255 -19.10 -22.10 8.34
N THR A 256 -18.67 -22.30 7.10
CA THR A 256 -18.20 -23.58 6.60
C THR A 256 -16.81 -23.40 6.03
N PHE A 257 -15.88 -24.22 6.50
CA PHE A 257 -14.53 -24.31 5.97
C PHE A 257 -14.43 -25.54 5.08
N THR A 258 -13.80 -25.40 3.92
CA THR A 258 -13.52 -26.51 2.99
C THR A 258 -12.03 -26.84 3.07
N GLY A 259 -11.68 -28.13 3.00
CA GLY A 259 -10.28 -28.56 3.08
C GLY A 259 -9.74 -28.57 4.51
N LEU A 260 -10.62 -28.53 5.52
CA LEU A 260 -10.22 -28.92 6.86
C LEU A 260 -10.04 -30.43 6.91
N ASP A 261 -9.02 -30.87 7.62
CA ASP A 261 -8.90 -32.27 7.99
C ASP A 261 -10.03 -32.62 8.97
N THR A 262 -10.78 -33.68 8.66
CA THR A 262 -12.02 -34.03 9.38
C THR A 262 -11.97 -35.38 10.08
N ASP A 263 -10.87 -36.13 9.96
CA ASP A 263 -10.71 -37.51 10.44
C ASP A 263 -9.21 -37.87 10.20
N ASP A 264 -8.41 -38.54 11.03
CA ASP A 264 -8.57 -39.25 12.30
C ASP A 264 -7.25 -39.97 12.64
N GLY A 265 -6.47 -39.45 13.60
CA GLY A 265 -5.46 -40.25 14.34
C GLY A 265 -4.19 -40.69 13.60
N ASP A 266 -3.78 -40.04 12.50
CA ASP A 266 -2.44 -40.21 11.95
C ASP A 266 -1.57 -38.98 12.28
N ASP A 267 -0.89 -39.02 13.43
CA ASP A 267 -0.04 -37.96 13.98
C ASP A 267 1.23 -37.67 13.13
N ASN A 268 1.23 -37.99 11.83
CA ASN A 268 2.40 -37.91 10.94
C ASN A 268 2.30 -36.86 9.83
N ASP A 269 1.18 -36.15 9.68
CA ASP A 269 1.07 -35.03 8.75
C ASP A 269 1.41 -33.72 9.48
N GLU A 270 2.47 -33.04 9.05
CA GLU A 270 2.92 -31.74 9.61
C GLU A 270 1.91 -30.60 9.41
N ASN A 271 0.75 -30.87 8.80
CA ASN A 271 -0.31 -29.91 8.45
C ASN A 271 -1.65 -30.34 9.05
N GLU A 272 -1.82 -30.10 10.35
CA GLU A 272 -3.08 -30.32 11.05
C GLU A 272 -4.06 -29.19 10.65
N ASN A 273 -4.71 -29.32 9.47
CA ASN A 273 -5.72 -28.38 8.98
C ASN A 273 -7.06 -28.53 9.77
N ALA A 274 -7.00 -28.60 11.09
CA ALA A 274 -8.14 -28.78 11.98
C ALA A 274 -8.62 -27.45 12.56
N LEU A 275 -9.86 -27.43 13.08
CA LEU A 275 -10.31 -26.29 13.88
C LEU A 275 -9.51 -26.20 15.20
N PRO A 276 -9.20 -25.00 15.70
CA PRO A 276 -8.47 -24.84 16.94
C PRO A 276 -9.21 -25.48 18.13
N PRO A 277 -8.51 -26.15 19.06
CA PRO A 277 -9.13 -26.74 20.26
C PRO A 277 -9.87 -25.72 21.14
N SER A 278 -9.54 -24.43 20.99
CA SER A 278 -10.15 -23.29 21.69
C SER A 278 -11.58 -22.97 21.21
N TRP A 279 -11.98 -23.44 20.02
CA TRP A 279 -13.30 -23.19 19.41
C TRP A 279 -14.36 -24.16 19.97
N VAL A 280 -14.72 -23.94 21.22
CA VAL A 280 -15.74 -24.72 21.93
C VAL A 280 -17.13 -24.08 21.87
N THR A 281 -18.17 -24.86 22.16
CA THR A 281 -19.53 -24.32 22.25
C THR A 281 -19.60 -23.19 23.29
N GLY A 282 -20.02 -22.00 22.87
CA GLY A 282 -20.09 -20.80 23.70
C GLY A 282 -18.86 -19.90 23.64
N ALA A 283 -17.80 -20.28 22.92
CA ALA A 283 -16.71 -19.37 22.59
C ALA A 283 -17.18 -18.25 21.66
N VAL A 284 -16.65 -17.04 21.86
CA VAL A 284 -16.82 -15.90 20.94
C VAL A 284 -15.64 -15.91 19.99
N VAL A 285 -15.92 -16.00 18.69
CA VAL A 285 -14.91 -16.08 17.64
C VAL A 285 -15.08 -14.87 16.71
N GLU A 286 -14.01 -14.12 16.50
CA GLU A 286 -13.97 -13.06 15.49
C GLU A 286 -13.35 -13.61 14.21
N LEU A 287 -14.10 -13.55 13.10
CA LEU A 287 -13.64 -14.05 11.80
C LEU A 287 -13.37 -12.88 10.85
N LYS A 288 -12.14 -12.78 10.37
CA LYS A 288 -11.73 -11.75 9.40
C LYS A 288 -11.68 -12.34 8.01
N ALA A 289 -12.77 -12.21 7.27
CA ALA A 289 -12.83 -12.61 5.86
C ALA A 289 -12.48 -11.42 4.94
N PRO A 290 -11.62 -11.61 3.93
CA PRO A 290 -11.34 -10.57 2.95
C PRO A 290 -12.60 -10.27 2.13
N ALA A 291 -12.98 -9.00 2.07
CA ALA A 291 -14.15 -8.53 1.33
C ALA A 291 -13.73 -7.52 0.25
N ASN A 292 -14.40 -7.60 -0.90
CA ASN A 292 -14.18 -6.67 -2.00
C ASN A 292 -15.28 -5.61 -2.01
N TYR A 293 -14.85 -4.35 -2.04
CA TYR A 293 -15.73 -3.19 -2.16
C TYR A 293 -15.32 -2.31 -3.33
N GLN A 294 -16.32 -1.68 -3.95
CA GLN A 294 -16.14 -0.66 -4.97
C GLN A 294 -16.29 0.72 -4.33
N ILE A 295 -15.30 1.58 -4.54
CA ILE A 295 -15.24 2.92 -3.99
C ILE A 295 -15.40 3.93 -5.12
N THR A 296 -16.34 4.85 -4.95
CA THR A 296 -16.54 6.03 -5.81
C THR A 296 -16.74 7.27 -4.95
N THR A 297 -16.54 8.47 -5.51
CA THR A 297 -16.81 9.72 -4.79
C THR A 297 -18.07 10.39 -5.31
N ALA A 298 -18.98 10.77 -4.40
CA ALA A 298 -20.16 11.53 -4.75
C ALA A 298 -20.51 12.55 -3.66
N ALA A 299 -20.77 13.81 -4.05
CA ALA A 299 -21.24 14.87 -3.15
C ALA A 299 -20.40 15.06 -1.87
N GLY A 300 -19.08 14.83 -1.93
CA GLY A 300 -18.18 14.95 -0.78
C GLY A 300 -18.14 13.72 0.14
N TYR A 301 -18.70 12.59 -0.30
CA TYR A 301 -18.64 11.29 0.37
C TYR A 301 -17.88 10.28 -0.47
N SER A 302 -17.16 9.37 0.19
CA SER A 302 -16.81 8.07 -0.36
C SER A 302 -18.04 7.17 -0.30
N VAL A 303 -18.52 6.76 -1.47
CA VAL A 303 -19.61 5.79 -1.65
C VAL A 303 -19.00 4.41 -1.72
N ILE A 304 -19.35 3.59 -0.74
CA ILE A 304 -18.89 2.22 -0.60
C ILE A 304 -19.97 1.29 -1.16
N ALA A 305 -19.68 0.53 -2.21
CA ALA A 305 -20.64 -0.36 -2.85
C ALA A 305 -20.16 -1.83 -2.82
N SER A 306 -21.00 -2.73 -2.31
CA SER A 306 -20.80 -4.17 -2.34
C SER A 306 -22.09 -4.91 -2.00
N PRO A 307 -22.39 -6.07 -2.61
CA PRO A 307 -23.49 -6.94 -2.19
C PRO A 307 -23.40 -7.36 -0.71
N LEU A 308 -22.17 -7.49 -0.19
CA LEU A 308 -21.88 -7.90 1.19
C LEU A 308 -22.37 -6.89 2.23
N LEU A 309 -22.62 -5.63 1.84
CA LEU A 309 -23.19 -4.62 2.76
C LEU A 309 -24.58 -5.00 3.28
N THR A 310 -25.27 -5.95 2.65
CA THR A 310 -26.55 -6.45 3.18
C THR A 310 -26.39 -7.27 4.45
N GLU A 311 -25.21 -7.88 4.67
CA GLU A 311 -24.93 -8.74 5.83
C GLU A 311 -24.81 -7.93 7.13
N ILE A 312 -24.35 -6.68 7.06
CA ILE A 312 -24.26 -5.78 8.21
C ILE A 312 -25.60 -5.11 8.57
N ALA A 313 -26.69 -5.41 7.86
CA ALA A 313 -28.02 -4.84 8.05
C ALA A 313 -28.02 -3.31 8.30
N PRO A 314 -27.48 -2.50 7.38
CA PRO A 314 -27.11 -1.12 7.66
C PRO A 314 -28.35 -0.24 7.87
N VAL A 315 -28.31 0.56 8.93
CA VAL A 315 -29.33 1.56 9.27
C VAL A 315 -28.69 2.94 9.32
N VAL A 316 -29.36 3.96 8.80
CA VAL A 316 -28.87 5.34 8.89
C VAL A 316 -28.72 5.73 10.37
N GLY A 317 -27.53 6.21 10.73
CA GLY A 317 -27.15 6.52 12.11
C GLY A 317 -26.55 5.35 12.89
N MET A 318 -26.41 4.17 12.29
CA MET A 318 -25.68 3.06 12.90
C MET A 318 -24.19 3.41 13.02
N PRO A 319 -23.58 3.30 14.22
CA PRO A 319 -22.15 3.48 14.38
C PRO A 319 -21.41 2.29 13.75
N VAL A 320 -20.35 2.58 13.02
CA VAL A 320 -19.48 1.59 12.37
C VAL A 320 -18.03 1.98 12.53
N THR A 321 -17.15 0.99 12.62
CA THR A 321 -15.70 1.20 12.56
C THR A 321 -15.22 0.78 11.17
N LEU A 322 -14.58 1.72 10.48
CA LEU A 322 -13.96 1.52 9.17
C LEU A 322 -12.45 1.40 9.32
N GLY A 323 -11.88 0.21 9.11
CA GLY A 323 -10.42 0.02 9.11
C GLY A 323 -9.82 0.25 7.72
N PHE A 324 -9.12 1.37 7.49
CA PHE A 324 -8.50 1.70 6.20
C PHE A 324 -7.06 2.22 6.37
N ASN A 325 -6.11 1.69 5.57
CA ASN A 325 -4.67 2.01 5.67
C ASN A 325 -4.09 1.81 7.09
N SER A 326 -4.48 0.74 7.77
CA SER A 326 -4.09 0.45 9.16
C SER A 326 -4.56 1.51 10.18
N VAL A 327 -5.57 2.29 9.83
CA VAL A 327 -6.23 3.27 10.71
C VAL A 327 -7.69 2.92 10.84
N ASP A 328 -8.17 2.83 12.08
CA ASP A 328 -9.59 2.66 12.37
C ASP A 328 -10.28 4.02 12.49
N TYR A 329 -11.34 4.20 11.71
CA TYR A 329 -12.19 5.39 11.74
C TYR A 329 -13.54 5.03 12.37
N ASP A 330 -13.86 5.70 13.48
CA ASP A 330 -15.20 5.62 14.08
C ASP A 330 -16.16 6.55 13.33
N LEU A 331 -17.12 5.95 12.63
CA LEU A 331 -18.03 6.63 11.71
C LEU A 331 -19.48 6.22 11.94
N PHE A 332 -20.39 6.85 11.22
CA PHE A 332 -21.81 6.54 11.21
C PHE A 332 -22.29 6.34 9.77
N ILE A 333 -23.22 5.41 9.55
CA ILE A 333 -23.92 5.28 8.27
C ILE A 333 -24.72 6.57 8.02
N ALA A 334 -24.32 7.34 7.00
CA ALA A 334 -24.99 8.58 6.60
C ALA A 334 -26.15 8.30 5.63
N SER A 335 -25.95 7.36 4.70
CA SER A 335 -27.01 6.86 3.81
C SER A 335 -26.80 5.39 3.48
N TYR A 336 -27.90 4.72 3.15
CA TYR A 336 -27.90 3.35 2.64
C TYR A 336 -28.86 3.23 1.46
N THR A 337 -28.36 2.70 0.35
CA THR A 337 -29.15 2.31 -0.81
C THR A 337 -29.16 0.78 -0.88
N PRO A 338 -30.33 0.13 -0.71
CA PRO A 338 -30.44 -1.32 -0.85
C PRO A 338 -30.04 -1.81 -2.25
N GLY A 339 -29.49 -3.02 -2.31
CA GLY A 339 -29.24 -3.68 -3.58
C GLY A 339 -30.54 -4.08 -4.27
N GLN A 340 -30.60 -3.94 -5.58
CA GLN A 340 -31.74 -4.34 -6.40
C GLN A 340 -31.25 -5.13 -7.61
N ALA A 341 -31.83 -6.31 -7.86
CA ALA A 341 -31.56 -7.05 -9.08
C ALA A 341 -32.10 -6.30 -10.31
N ALA A 342 -31.46 -6.51 -11.46
CA ALA A 342 -31.99 -6.00 -12.72
C ALA A 342 -33.39 -6.60 -12.96
N VAL A 343 -34.37 -5.74 -13.28
CA VAL A 343 -35.71 -6.17 -13.66
C VAL A 343 -35.76 -6.12 -15.19
N PRO A 344 -35.86 -7.26 -15.89
CA PRO A 344 -35.99 -7.27 -17.34
C PRO A 344 -37.27 -6.56 -17.78
N GLY A 345 -37.17 -5.73 -18.82
CA GLY A 345 -38.35 -5.20 -19.49
C GLY A 345 -39.10 -6.32 -20.19
N THR A 346 -40.42 -6.32 -20.13
CA THR A 346 -41.27 -7.24 -20.89
C THR A 346 -41.66 -6.60 -22.22
N GLY A 347 -41.43 -7.31 -23.32
CA GLY A 347 -41.84 -6.87 -24.66
C GLY A 347 -43.35 -6.74 -24.77
N GLY A 348 -43.81 -5.60 -25.31
CA GLY A 348 -45.22 -5.37 -25.61
C GLY A 348 -45.68 -6.00 -26.91
N SER A 349 -46.88 -5.62 -27.34
CA SER A 349 -47.45 -5.96 -28.65
C SER A 349 -48.05 -4.71 -29.29
N ALA A 350 -47.88 -4.56 -30.61
CA ALA A 350 -48.40 -3.41 -31.35
C ALA A 350 -49.93 -3.41 -31.43
N ALA A 351 -50.54 -2.23 -31.32
CA ALA A 351 -51.93 -2.04 -31.73
C ALA A 351 -52.06 -2.15 -33.25
N LYS A 352 -53.17 -2.75 -33.72
CA LYS A 352 -53.41 -3.03 -35.14
C LYS A 352 -54.83 -2.68 -35.57
N LEU A 353 -54.94 -2.16 -36.78
CA LEU A 353 -56.18 -2.05 -37.56
C LEU A 353 -55.94 -2.75 -38.90
N GLN A 354 -56.64 -3.85 -39.12
CA GLN A 354 -56.50 -4.71 -40.28
C GLN A 354 -57.73 -4.61 -41.18
N ALA A 355 -57.52 -4.26 -42.45
CA ALA A 355 -58.58 -4.31 -43.46
C ALA A 355 -59.12 -5.74 -43.64
N SER A 356 -60.42 -5.87 -43.87
CA SER A 356 -61.08 -7.17 -44.06
C SER A 356 -61.04 -7.67 -45.50
N ALA A 357 -60.65 -6.82 -46.44
CA ALA A 357 -60.53 -7.14 -47.85
C ALA A 357 -59.41 -6.31 -48.52
N ALA A 358 -58.97 -6.74 -49.69
CA ALA A 358 -58.03 -5.97 -50.50
C ALA A 358 -58.70 -4.69 -51.05
N PRO A 359 -57.95 -3.60 -51.27
CA PRO A 359 -58.50 -2.40 -51.88
C PRO A 359 -59.12 -2.69 -53.25
N THR A 360 -60.34 -2.18 -53.47
CA THR A 360 -61.07 -2.36 -54.74
C THR A 360 -60.70 -1.31 -55.78
N THR A 361 -60.03 -0.23 -55.37
CA THR A 361 -59.51 0.84 -56.23
C THR A 361 -58.28 1.49 -55.62
N TYR A 362 -57.43 2.06 -56.47
CA TYR A 362 -56.33 2.96 -56.08
C TYR A 362 -56.54 4.39 -56.57
N ASP A 363 -57.65 4.67 -57.25
CA ASP A 363 -57.97 5.98 -57.82
C ASP A 363 -59.07 6.69 -57.01
N PHE A 364 -58.67 7.75 -56.31
CA PHE A 364 -59.54 8.63 -55.52
C PHE A 364 -59.60 10.05 -56.11
N SER A 365 -59.14 10.25 -57.36
CA SER A 365 -59.12 11.56 -58.02
C SER A 365 -60.51 12.10 -58.36
N THR A 366 -61.49 11.22 -58.55
CA THR A 366 -62.88 11.55 -58.93
C THR A 366 -63.88 11.34 -57.79
N SER A 367 -63.49 10.62 -56.74
CA SER A 367 -64.30 10.34 -55.55
C SER A 367 -63.37 10.26 -54.34
N SER A 368 -63.05 11.43 -53.79
CA SER A 368 -62.16 11.52 -52.63
C SER A 368 -62.77 10.89 -51.39
N SER A 369 -61.91 10.40 -50.50
CA SER A 369 -62.34 9.85 -49.21
C SER A 369 -61.47 10.40 -48.09
N THR A 370 -62.13 10.90 -47.06
CA THR A 370 -61.46 11.39 -45.84
C THR A 370 -61.98 10.60 -44.65
N PHE A 371 -61.05 10.12 -43.84
CA PHE A 371 -61.33 9.44 -42.58
C PHE A 371 -60.31 9.87 -41.53
N THR A 372 -60.58 9.52 -40.27
CA THR A 372 -59.71 9.85 -39.15
C THR A 372 -59.35 8.58 -38.40
N LEU A 373 -58.10 8.50 -37.94
CA LEU A 373 -57.67 7.51 -36.95
C LEU A 373 -57.36 8.23 -35.65
N THR A 374 -57.83 7.69 -34.53
CA THR A 374 -57.48 8.18 -33.20
C THR A 374 -56.51 7.20 -32.55
N TRP A 375 -55.37 7.71 -32.11
CA TRP A 375 -54.29 6.97 -31.48
C TRP A 375 -53.74 7.77 -30.31
N GLN A 376 -53.62 7.14 -29.14
CA GLN A 376 -53.15 7.79 -27.89
C GLN A 376 -53.91 9.10 -27.57
N GLY A 377 -55.21 9.14 -27.87
CA GLY A 377 -56.06 10.32 -27.66
C GLY A 377 -55.88 11.46 -28.67
N VAL A 378 -54.99 11.30 -29.67
CA VAL A 378 -54.79 12.25 -30.76
C VAL A 378 -55.44 11.75 -32.03
N THR A 379 -56.16 12.62 -32.74
CA THR A 379 -56.84 12.28 -33.99
C THR A 379 -56.04 12.75 -35.21
N TYR A 380 -55.77 11.81 -36.12
CA TYR A 380 -55.00 11.99 -37.34
C TYR A 380 -55.95 11.89 -38.55
N PRO A 381 -56.16 12.99 -39.30
CA PRO A 381 -56.96 12.96 -40.51
C PRO A 381 -56.16 12.42 -41.70
N VAL A 382 -56.75 11.47 -42.43
CA VAL A 382 -56.19 10.90 -43.66
C VAL A 382 -57.14 11.21 -44.81
N SER A 383 -56.62 11.82 -45.88
CA SER A 383 -57.40 12.19 -47.06
C SER A 383 -56.82 11.57 -48.32
N LEU A 384 -57.62 10.75 -48.99
CA LEU A 384 -57.32 10.12 -50.26
C LEU A 384 -57.99 10.91 -51.38
N VAL A 385 -57.19 11.55 -52.25
CA VAL A 385 -57.67 12.55 -53.23
C VAL A 385 -57.04 12.42 -54.61
N ALA A 386 -56.20 11.41 -54.84
CA ALA A 386 -55.41 11.24 -56.06
C ALA A 386 -55.48 9.80 -56.58
N ASN A 387 -54.87 9.56 -57.74
CA ASN A 387 -54.63 8.21 -58.24
C ASN A 387 -53.27 7.70 -57.75
N TYR A 388 -53.30 6.73 -56.84
CA TYR A 388 -52.11 6.15 -56.21
C TYR A 388 -51.50 4.99 -57.00
N VAL A 389 -52.17 4.54 -58.07
CA VAL A 389 -51.74 3.53 -59.05
C VAL A 389 -51.54 2.11 -58.49
N SER A 390 -51.10 1.96 -57.24
CA SER A 390 -50.69 0.70 -56.61
C SER A 390 -50.92 0.70 -55.11
N MET A 391 -50.84 -0.50 -54.50
CA MET A 391 -50.87 -0.67 -53.04
C MET A 391 -49.78 0.16 -52.34
N SER A 392 -48.55 0.15 -52.86
CA SER A 392 -47.44 0.92 -52.27
C SER A 392 -47.74 2.43 -52.23
N GLY A 393 -48.30 2.97 -53.32
CA GLY A 393 -48.70 4.38 -53.38
C GLY A 393 -49.83 4.72 -52.41
N LEU A 394 -50.80 3.81 -52.25
CA LEU A 394 -51.91 3.99 -51.31
C LEU A 394 -51.43 3.95 -49.85
N LEU A 395 -50.58 2.97 -49.51
CA LEU A 395 -50.00 2.85 -48.17
C LEU A 395 -49.16 4.07 -47.83
N ALA A 396 -48.34 4.57 -48.76
CA ALA A 396 -47.56 5.79 -48.57
C ALA A 396 -48.46 6.99 -48.24
N ALA A 397 -49.57 7.17 -48.95
CA ALA A 397 -50.51 8.26 -48.70
C ALA A 397 -51.21 8.14 -47.33
N ILE A 398 -51.54 6.91 -46.91
CA ILE A 398 -52.11 6.67 -45.58
C ILE A 398 -51.06 6.96 -44.50
N THR A 399 -49.84 6.46 -44.65
CA THR A 399 -48.73 6.69 -43.71
C THR A 399 -48.37 8.18 -43.61
N GLU A 400 -48.40 8.92 -44.71
CA GLU A 400 -48.19 10.37 -44.72
C GLU A 400 -49.24 11.10 -43.87
N GLY A 401 -50.52 10.72 -43.97
CA GLY A 401 -51.59 11.23 -43.12
C GLY A 401 -51.46 10.87 -41.63
N LEU A 402 -50.62 9.89 -41.30
CA LEU A 402 -50.33 9.44 -39.93
C LEU A 402 -48.99 9.96 -39.40
N THR A 403 -48.34 10.88 -40.11
CA THR A 403 -47.05 11.45 -39.70
C THR A 403 -47.11 12.00 -38.27
N GLY A 404 -46.13 11.61 -37.44
CA GLY A 404 -46.05 12.00 -36.03
C GLY A 404 -46.88 11.16 -35.06
N SER A 405 -47.68 10.20 -35.54
CA SER A 405 -48.43 9.26 -34.68
C SER A 405 -47.61 8.07 -34.18
N GLY A 406 -46.55 7.70 -34.91
CA GLY A 406 -45.83 6.43 -34.69
C GLY A 406 -46.53 5.21 -35.31
N LEU A 407 -47.69 5.37 -35.94
CA LEU A 407 -48.35 4.35 -36.76
C LEU A 407 -47.84 4.38 -38.21
N ASN A 408 -47.86 3.23 -38.86
CA ASN A 408 -47.54 3.07 -40.27
C ASN A 408 -48.57 2.15 -40.94
N ALA A 409 -48.91 2.44 -42.20
CA ALA A 409 -49.68 1.54 -43.05
C ALA A 409 -48.72 0.63 -43.84
N GLN A 410 -48.99 -0.67 -43.80
CA GLN A 410 -48.22 -1.69 -44.50
C GLN A 410 -49.13 -2.71 -45.20
N ASP A 411 -48.59 -3.39 -46.20
CA ASP A 411 -49.26 -4.51 -46.85
C ASP A 411 -49.16 -5.75 -45.97
N ASN A 412 -50.29 -6.41 -45.72
CA ASN A 412 -50.36 -7.69 -45.06
C ASN A 412 -51.21 -8.65 -45.89
N GLY A 413 -50.56 -9.41 -46.79
CA GLY A 413 -51.24 -10.38 -47.63
C GLY A 413 -52.24 -9.79 -48.63
N GLY A 414 -51.98 -8.57 -49.13
CA GLY A 414 -52.84 -7.86 -50.08
C GLY A 414 -53.88 -6.95 -49.43
N THR A 415 -53.83 -6.76 -48.11
CA THR A 415 -54.76 -5.95 -47.33
C THR A 415 -54.02 -4.90 -46.53
N VAL A 416 -54.65 -3.73 -46.31
CA VAL A 416 -54.04 -2.64 -45.55
C VAL A 416 -54.02 -2.98 -44.06
N LEU A 417 -52.83 -2.97 -43.46
CA LEU A 417 -52.62 -3.08 -42.02
C LEU A 417 -52.03 -1.77 -41.50
N ILE A 418 -52.69 -1.15 -40.53
CA ILE A 418 -52.16 -0.01 -39.78
C ILE A 418 -51.68 -0.54 -38.43
N THR A 419 -50.41 -0.32 -38.12
CA THR A 419 -49.78 -0.82 -36.90
C THR A 419 -48.73 0.15 -36.39
N GLU A 420 -48.35 0.04 -35.12
CA GLU A 420 -47.17 0.74 -34.60
C GLU A 420 -45.91 0.34 -35.38
N SER A 421 -45.07 1.34 -35.68
CA SER A 421 -43.93 1.23 -36.59
C SER A 421 -42.78 0.38 -36.06
N ALA A 422 -42.51 0.41 -34.74
CA ALA A 422 -41.46 -0.40 -34.11
C ALA A 422 -41.65 -0.48 -32.58
N SER A 423 -40.93 -1.42 -31.94
CA SER A 423 -40.75 -1.47 -30.49
C SER A 423 -39.82 -0.33 -30.03
N PRO A 424 -40.00 0.27 -28.83
CA PRO A 424 -40.97 -0.09 -27.79
C PRO A 424 -42.41 0.29 -28.15
N PHE A 425 -43.33 -0.67 -28.00
CA PHE A 425 -44.75 -0.43 -28.29
C PHE A 425 -45.38 0.41 -27.17
N ALA A 426 -46.16 1.41 -27.55
CA ALA A 426 -46.94 2.21 -26.63
C ALA A 426 -48.19 1.46 -26.15
N GLY A 427 -48.67 0.48 -26.92
CA GLY A 427 -49.87 -0.31 -26.61
C GLY A 427 -51.16 0.54 -26.67
N GLY A 428 -52.30 -0.06 -26.31
CA GLY A 428 -53.62 0.61 -26.40
C GLY A 428 -54.38 0.27 -27.68
N ALA A 429 -55.38 1.08 -28.02
CA ALA A 429 -56.31 0.80 -29.13
C ALA A 429 -56.28 1.89 -30.19
N ILE A 430 -56.24 1.49 -31.45
CA ILE A 430 -56.54 2.36 -32.60
C ILE A 430 -58.06 2.43 -32.72
N THR A 431 -58.63 3.62 -32.88
CA THR A 431 -60.04 3.79 -33.25
C THR A 431 -60.13 4.67 -34.50
N SER A 432 -61.28 4.72 -35.15
CA SER A 432 -61.45 5.51 -36.37
C SER A 432 -62.85 6.07 -36.52
N SER A 433 -63.00 7.07 -37.40
CA SER A 433 -64.30 7.39 -38.00
C SER A 433 -64.72 6.29 -39.00
N SER A 434 -65.79 6.53 -39.75
CA SER A 434 -66.18 5.67 -40.88
C SER A 434 -65.01 5.49 -41.85
N LEU A 435 -64.53 4.25 -41.99
CA LEU A 435 -63.46 3.91 -42.92
C LEU A 435 -64.01 3.67 -44.33
N PRO A 436 -63.27 4.04 -45.39
CA PRO A 436 -63.68 3.72 -46.76
C PRO A 436 -63.66 2.22 -46.99
N ALA A 437 -64.83 1.63 -47.27
CA ALA A 437 -64.97 0.21 -47.61
C ALA A 437 -64.11 -0.20 -48.82
N ALA A 438 -63.88 0.73 -49.74
CA ALA A 438 -63.00 0.53 -50.90
C ALA A 438 -61.51 0.27 -50.54
N VAL A 439 -61.09 0.58 -49.30
CA VAL A 439 -59.72 0.36 -48.80
C VAL A 439 -59.70 -0.65 -47.65
N PHE A 440 -60.66 -0.59 -46.73
CA PHE A 440 -60.66 -1.39 -45.49
C PHE A 440 -61.66 -2.56 -45.48
N GLY A 441 -62.52 -2.66 -46.50
CA GLY A 441 -63.63 -3.61 -46.53
C GLY A 441 -64.76 -3.28 -45.53
N ASP A 442 -65.76 -4.16 -45.45
CA ASP A 442 -66.97 -3.92 -44.65
C ASP A 442 -66.81 -4.25 -43.16
N ALA A 443 -65.78 -5.00 -42.76
CA ALA A 443 -65.61 -5.49 -41.39
C ALA A 443 -64.14 -5.48 -40.92
N PRO A 444 -63.46 -4.32 -40.92
CA PRO A 444 -62.07 -4.24 -40.47
C PRO A 444 -61.90 -4.68 -39.01
N VAL A 445 -60.77 -5.30 -38.70
CA VAL A 445 -60.48 -5.90 -37.40
C VAL A 445 -59.52 -5.01 -36.62
N TYR A 446 -59.86 -4.71 -35.37
CA TYR A 446 -59.02 -3.94 -34.45
C TYR A 446 -58.46 -4.86 -33.38
N THR A 447 -57.15 -4.82 -33.20
CA THR A 447 -56.45 -5.54 -32.13
C THR A 447 -55.74 -4.53 -31.24
N SER A 448 -56.07 -4.51 -29.96
CA SER A 448 -55.37 -3.66 -29.00
C SER A 448 -53.97 -4.20 -28.72
N GLY A 449 -52.99 -3.30 -28.61
CA GLY A 449 -51.62 -3.61 -28.23
C GLY A 449 -51.41 -3.54 -26.72
N THR A 450 -50.30 -4.13 -26.26
CA THR A 450 -49.80 -4.03 -24.89
C THR A 450 -48.52 -3.21 -24.88
N ALA A 451 -48.41 -2.26 -23.94
CA ALA A 451 -47.21 -1.43 -23.86
C ALA A 451 -45.98 -2.27 -23.50
N SER A 452 -44.85 -1.99 -24.14
CA SER A 452 -43.55 -2.49 -23.68
C SER A 452 -43.21 -1.86 -22.34
N THR A 453 -42.71 -2.66 -21.40
CA THR A 453 -42.23 -2.15 -20.10
C THR A 453 -40.72 -1.93 -20.16
N GLY A 454 -40.26 -0.80 -19.63
CA GLY A 454 -38.83 -0.56 -19.42
C GLY A 454 -38.29 -1.47 -18.32
N GLY A 455 -37.14 -2.09 -18.56
CA GLY A 455 -36.39 -2.75 -17.50
C GLY A 455 -35.71 -1.73 -16.58
N SER A 456 -35.39 -2.15 -15.36
CA SER A 456 -34.54 -1.37 -14.45
C SER A 456 -33.17 -2.03 -14.33
N PRO A 457 -32.06 -1.26 -14.37
CA PRO A 457 -30.73 -1.82 -14.18
C PRO A 457 -30.56 -2.37 -12.76
N ALA A 458 -29.58 -3.25 -12.57
CA ALA A 458 -29.19 -3.68 -11.24
C ALA A 458 -28.58 -2.50 -10.46
N VAL A 459 -28.94 -2.39 -9.18
CA VAL A 459 -28.34 -1.45 -8.23
C VAL A 459 -27.51 -2.27 -7.25
N THR A 460 -26.22 -2.01 -7.18
CA THR A 460 -25.37 -2.59 -6.13
C THR A 460 -25.65 -1.86 -4.82
N ALA A 461 -25.85 -2.61 -3.74
CA ALA A 461 -26.02 -2.03 -2.41
C ALA A 461 -24.85 -1.10 -2.08
N ASN A 462 -25.14 0.07 -1.54
CA ASN A 462 -24.10 1.06 -1.23
C ASN A 462 -24.44 1.87 0.02
N VAL A 463 -23.39 2.33 0.71
CA VAL A 463 -23.47 3.20 1.88
C VAL A 463 -22.57 4.41 1.71
N THR A 464 -22.92 5.49 2.40
CA THR A 464 -22.00 6.59 2.69
C THR A 464 -21.80 6.72 4.18
N LEU A 465 -20.63 7.22 4.59
CA LEU A 465 -20.25 7.34 6.00
C LEU A 465 -20.03 8.80 6.39
N ALA A 466 -20.25 9.14 7.65
CA ALA A 466 -20.01 10.48 8.21
C ALA A 466 -19.42 10.42 9.61
N TYR A 467 -18.70 11.48 9.98
CA TYR A 467 -18.15 11.66 11.31
C TYR A 467 -19.21 12.12 12.31
N ASN A 468 -19.12 11.66 13.56
CA ASN A 468 -19.93 12.08 14.72
C ASN A 468 -21.44 11.75 14.68
N SER A 469 -22.08 11.71 13.51
CA SER A 469 -23.50 11.36 13.33
C SER A 469 -23.83 11.10 11.86
N ALA A 470 -25.03 10.58 11.56
CA ALA A 470 -25.53 10.38 10.19
C ALA A 470 -25.55 11.66 9.33
N THR A 471 -25.67 12.84 9.95
CA THR A 471 -25.71 14.14 9.24
C THR A 471 -24.44 14.97 9.46
N GLY A 472 -23.37 14.34 9.96
CA GLY A 472 -22.10 15.01 10.23
C GLY A 472 -21.30 15.28 8.95
N THR A 473 -20.03 15.62 9.12
CA THR A 473 -19.12 15.80 7.99
C THR A 473 -18.95 14.48 7.24
N GLY A 474 -19.15 14.49 5.93
CA GLY A 474 -19.00 13.30 5.10
C GLY A 474 -17.58 12.75 5.13
N PHE A 475 -17.47 11.44 5.26
CA PHE A 475 -16.21 10.72 5.14
C PHE A 475 -15.84 10.62 3.66
N SER A 476 -14.63 11.04 3.30
CA SER A 476 -14.12 11.06 1.93
C SER A 476 -12.60 10.83 1.91
N GLY A 477 -12.03 10.67 0.72
CA GLY A 477 -10.58 10.51 0.52
C GLY A 477 -10.12 9.08 0.36
N MET A 478 -11.04 8.10 0.29
CA MET A 478 -10.69 6.75 -0.14
C MET A 478 -10.37 6.73 -1.65
N PRO A 479 -9.33 6.02 -2.09
CA PRO A 479 -8.97 5.92 -3.50
C PRO A 479 -10.06 5.21 -4.31
N GLU A 480 -10.37 5.77 -5.48
CA GLU A 480 -11.31 5.19 -6.44
C GLU A 480 -10.65 4.04 -7.21
N GLY A 481 -11.40 3.02 -7.62
CA GLY A 481 -10.92 2.03 -8.62
C GLY A 481 -10.66 0.59 -8.14
N GLY A 482 -11.04 0.22 -6.92
CA GLY A 482 -11.27 -1.19 -6.54
C GLY A 482 -10.33 -1.79 -5.49
N ALA A 483 -10.93 -2.69 -4.67
CA ALA A 483 -10.34 -3.59 -3.69
C ALA A 483 -9.28 -2.97 -2.76
N THR A 484 -9.72 -2.03 -1.92
CA THR A 484 -9.01 -1.76 -0.66
C THR A 484 -9.58 -2.70 0.39
N ALA A 485 -8.72 -3.51 1.01
CA ALA A 485 -9.11 -4.31 2.16
C ALA A 485 -9.49 -3.34 3.29
N PHE A 486 -10.77 -3.30 3.64
CA PHE A 486 -11.23 -2.61 4.84
C PHE A 486 -12.32 -3.41 5.52
N THR A 487 -12.33 -3.33 6.85
CA THR A 487 -13.39 -3.84 7.70
C THR A 487 -14.40 -2.72 7.93
N CYS A 488 -15.70 -3.03 7.84
CA CYS A 488 -16.77 -2.13 8.25
C CYS A 488 -17.67 -2.93 9.18
N SER A 489 -17.47 -2.77 10.48
CA SER A 489 -18.17 -3.55 11.50
C SER A 489 -19.10 -2.64 12.30
N PRO A 490 -20.34 -3.07 12.60
CA PRO A 490 -21.18 -2.39 13.57
C PRO A 490 -20.42 -2.26 14.89
N ARG A 491 -20.52 -1.09 15.52
CA ARG A 491 -19.96 -0.89 16.86
C ARG A 491 -21.02 -1.30 17.89
N GLU A 492 -20.63 -2.19 18.80
CA GLU A 492 -21.49 -2.60 19.94
C GLU A 492 -21.82 -1.42 20.87
#